data_AF-A0A3S5C7P4-F1
#
_entry.id   AF-A0A3S5C7P4-F1
#
_cell.length_a   1.000
_cell.length_b   1.000
_cell.length_c   1.000
_cell.angle_alpha   90.00
_cell.angle_beta   90.00
_cell.angle_gamma   90.00
#
_symmetry.space_group_name_H-M   'P 1'
#
loop_
_entity.id
_entity.type
_entity.pdbx_description
1 polymer ?
#
loop_
_entity_poly.entity_id
_entity_poly.type
_entity_poly.pdbx_seq_one_letter_code
_entity_poly.pdbx_strand_id
1 'polypeptide(L)'
;MCRAPTERVRLYFLLAWFNGVLQERLRYVPLGWSKRYEFNESDLKVAFDTIDVWVDAVAMGRANLPPERVPWAALRTLLSQCIYGGKVDNQFDQRLIETFLAHLFTYSSFEHDFPLIANVDGISGHNIVVPDGSSIEDLLSWINALPDTQTPSWLGLPNNAEKVLLHHMGTLLSYFYFIPPLSWYLKKMLTEGLLKKKEFSSVLGQKVISDLLKMQAAQEDDDASLATTMSAQIGVSSRPSVSVDASSGLDARPIWMRQLQTTCEVWLSQIPVGLKPLRRTLENIRDPLYRCFEREVNTGLNLLNEVRRDLADAIQVS
;
A
#
# COMPACT_ATOMS: atom_id res chain seq x y z
N MET A 1 -36.11 3.17 1.60
CA MET A 1 -35.87 4.44 0.90
C MET A 1 -34.59 5.05 1.43
N CYS A 2 -33.64 5.31 0.53
CA CYS A 2 -32.39 5.99 0.86
C CYS A 2 -32.66 7.45 1.26
N ARG A 3 -31.82 7.98 2.15
CA ARG A 3 -31.90 9.38 2.60
C ARG A 3 -31.68 10.31 1.40
N ALA A 4 -32.56 11.28 1.19
CA ALA A 4 -32.43 12.31 0.14
C ALA A 4 -31.14 13.13 0.30
N PRO A 5 -30.43 13.48 -0.79
CA PRO A 5 -30.89 13.47 -2.17
C PRO A 5 -30.67 12.13 -2.89
N THR A 6 -31.42 11.88 -3.97
CA THR A 6 -31.36 10.66 -4.79
C THR A 6 -29.93 10.36 -5.27
N GLU A 7 -29.19 11.40 -5.64
CA GLU A 7 -27.81 11.35 -6.15
C GLU A 7 -26.80 10.83 -5.12
N ARG A 8 -27.15 10.81 -3.82
CA ARG A 8 -26.29 10.26 -2.75
C ARG A 8 -25.94 8.80 -2.99
N VAL A 9 -26.88 8.01 -3.49
CA VAL A 9 -26.68 6.58 -3.75
C VAL A 9 -25.56 6.36 -4.77
N ARG A 10 -25.50 7.22 -5.80
CA ARG A 10 -24.45 7.18 -6.82
C ARG A 10 -23.09 7.59 -6.26
N LEU A 11 -23.02 8.61 -5.40
CA LEU A 11 -21.78 8.98 -4.70
C LEU A 11 -21.25 7.84 -3.82
N TYR A 12 -22.15 7.13 -3.14
CA TYR A 12 -21.75 5.98 -2.33
C TYR A 12 -21.18 4.84 -3.17
N PHE A 13 -21.79 4.56 -4.32
CA PHE A 13 -21.29 3.58 -5.27
C PHE A 13 -19.89 3.95 -5.77
N LEU A 14 -19.67 5.21 -6.18
CA LEU A 14 -18.37 5.67 -6.67
C LEU A 14 -17.28 5.57 -5.59
N LEU A 15 -17.61 5.91 -4.34
CA LEU A 15 -16.70 5.73 -3.22
C LEU A 15 -16.41 4.25 -2.95
N ALA A 16 -17.42 3.39 -3.02
CA ALA A 16 -17.25 1.96 -2.80
C ALA A 16 -16.36 1.33 -3.89
N TRP A 17 -16.59 1.72 -5.14
CA TRP A 17 -15.76 1.35 -6.27
C TRP A 17 -14.31 1.79 -6.10
N PHE A 18 -14.09 3.08 -5.78
CA PHE A 18 -12.76 3.62 -5.51
C PHE A 18 -12.02 2.81 -4.43
N ASN A 19 -12.66 2.62 -3.26
CA ASN A 19 -12.04 1.88 -2.16
C ASN A 19 -11.73 0.44 -2.54
N GLY A 20 -12.63 -0.24 -3.27
CA GLY A 20 -12.40 -1.59 -3.76
C GLY A 20 -11.20 -1.67 -4.71
N VAL A 21 -11.07 -0.71 -5.64
CA VAL A 21 -9.93 -0.62 -6.56
C VAL A 21 -8.63 -0.43 -5.77
N LEU A 22 -8.60 0.44 -4.76
CA LEU A 22 -7.40 0.63 -3.93
C LEU A 22 -6.99 -0.67 -3.23
N GLN A 23 -7.97 -1.38 -2.63
CA GLN A 23 -7.72 -2.62 -1.90
C GLN A 23 -7.27 -3.76 -2.82
N GLU A 24 -7.90 -3.94 -3.98
CA GLU A 24 -7.48 -4.99 -4.90
C GLU A 24 -6.09 -4.69 -5.49
N ARG A 25 -5.76 -3.42 -5.73
CA ARG A 25 -4.41 -3.03 -6.16
C ARG A 25 -3.32 -3.39 -5.14
N LEU A 26 -3.62 -3.50 -3.84
CA LEU A 26 -2.66 -3.96 -2.82
C LEU A 26 -2.26 -5.43 -3.02
N ARG A 27 -3.05 -6.22 -3.75
CA ARG A 27 -2.68 -7.60 -4.13
C ARG A 27 -1.46 -7.60 -5.06
N TYR A 28 -1.27 -6.55 -5.86
CA TYR A 28 -0.25 -6.47 -6.91
C TYR A 28 1.00 -5.68 -6.52
N VAL A 29 1.31 -5.49 -5.23
CA VAL A 29 2.55 -4.83 -4.79
C VAL A 29 3.78 -5.61 -5.31
N PRO A 30 4.80 -4.96 -5.93
CA PRO A 30 5.02 -3.51 -6.00
C PRO A 30 4.47 -2.79 -7.25
N LEU A 31 3.76 -3.48 -8.15
CA LEU A 31 3.19 -2.88 -9.38
C LEU A 31 1.93 -2.04 -9.08
N GLY A 32 1.09 -2.51 -8.18
CA GLY A 32 -0.15 -1.82 -7.79
C GLY A 32 0.12 -0.58 -6.92
N TRP A 33 1.10 -0.68 -6.03
CA TRP A 33 1.56 0.34 -5.08
C TRP A 33 3.03 0.10 -4.76
N SER A 34 3.76 1.15 -4.37
CA SER A 34 5.18 0.99 -4.02
C SER A 34 5.39 0.17 -2.74
N LYS A 35 4.40 0.16 -1.84
CA LYS A 35 4.38 -0.69 -0.64
C LYS A 35 2.95 -1.08 -0.25
N ARG A 36 2.82 -1.98 0.73
CA ARG A 36 1.52 -2.38 1.27
C ARG A 36 1.01 -1.32 2.24
N TYR A 37 0.02 -0.55 1.80
CA TYR A 37 -0.74 0.39 2.64
C TYR A 37 -1.91 -0.33 3.33
N GLU A 38 -2.36 0.21 4.46
CA GLU A 38 -3.49 -0.33 5.23
C GLU A 38 -4.75 0.52 5.03
N PHE A 39 -5.54 0.19 4.02
CA PHE A 39 -6.86 0.78 3.79
C PHE A 39 -7.94 -0.04 4.50
N ASN A 40 -8.53 0.55 5.54
CA ASN A 40 -9.42 -0.13 6.48
C ASN A 40 -10.88 0.28 6.27
N GLU A 41 -11.81 -0.52 6.81
CA GLU A 41 -13.24 -0.18 6.81
C GLU A 41 -13.55 1.13 7.55
N SER A 42 -12.69 1.52 8.51
CA SER A 42 -12.78 2.81 9.18
C SER A 42 -12.62 3.99 8.24
N ASP A 43 -11.70 3.90 7.27
CA ASP A 43 -11.42 4.98 6.32
C ASP A 43 -12.61 5.18 5.39
N LEU A 44 -13.16 4.06 4.91
CA LEU A 44 -14.38 4.05 4.12
C LEU A 44 -15.56 4.67 4.89
N LYS A 45 -15.73 4.33 6.18
CA LYS A 45 -16.79 4.89 7.01
C LYS A 45 -16.63 6.41 7.12
N VAL A 46 -15.43 6.91 7.42
CA VAL A 46 -15.14 8.35 7.50
C VAL A 46 -15.37 9.03 6.14
N ALA A 47 -15.02 8.37 5.04
CA ALA A 47 -15.30 8.87 3.69
C ALA A 47 -16.81 8.97 3.40
N PHE A 48 -17.60 7.99 3.80
CA PHE A 48 -19.07 8.06 3.68
C PHE A 48 -19.67 9.18 4.54
N ASP A 49 -19.18 9.37 5.76
CA ASP A 49 -19.63 10.44 6.65
C ASP A 49 -19.25 11.82 6.08
N THR A 50 -18.07 11.92 5.46
CA THR A 50 -17.62 13.14 4.78
C THR A 50 -18.52 13.49 3.60
N ILE A 51 -18.88 12.51 2.76
CA ILE A 51 -19.84 12.71 1.68
C ILE A 51 -21.19 13.19 2.23
N ASP A 52 -21.69 12.59 3.32
CA ASP A 52 -22.96 12.98 3.90
C ASP A 52 -22.98 14.43 4.38
N VAL A 53 -21.94 14.86 5.11
CA VAL A 53 -21.84 16.24 5.60
C VAL A 53 -21.88 17.24 4.44
N TRP A 54 -21.09 17.01 3.39
CA TRP A 54 -21.04 17.92 2.25
C TRP A 54 -22.31 17.90 1.41
N VAL A 55 -22.89 16.72 1.17
CA VAL A 55 -24.14 16.59 0.43
C VAL A 55 -25.29 17.22 1.19
N ASP A 56 -25.39 17.03 2.51
CA ASP A 56 -26.43 17.64 3.35
C ASP A 56 -26.32 19.17 3.36
N ALA A 57 -25.09 19.69 3.49
CA ALA A 57 -24.82 21.12 3.50
C ALA A 57 -25.25 21.81 2.19
N VAL A 58 -25.06 21.16 1.04
CA VAL A 58 -25.41 21.72 -0.27
C VAL A 58 -26.86 21.43 -0.65
N ALA A 59 -27.39 20.25 -0.33
CA ALA A 59 -28.76 19.86 -0.67
C ALA A 59 -29.80 20.65 0.14
N MET A 60 -29.49 21.07 1.38
CA MET A 60 -30.39 21.83 2.25
C MET A 60 -31.80 21.21 2.36
N GLY A 61 -31.88 19.88 2.45
CA GLY A 61 -33.14 19.13 2.56
C GLY A 61 -33.90 18.90 1.25
N ARG A 62 -33.34 19.25 0.09
CA ARG A 62 -33.94 18.98 -1.22
C ARG A 62 -33.89 17.49 -1.57
N ALA A 63 -34.91 17.04 -2.31
CA ALA A 63 -35.01 15.66 -2.77
C ALA A 63 -33.96 15.28 -3.83
N ASN A 64 -33.54 16.26 -4.65
CA ASN A 64 -32.55 16.06 -5.71
C ASN A 64 -31.48 17.16 -5.64
N LEU A 65 -30.26 16.80 -5.98
CA LEU A 65 -29.10 17.68 -6.01
C LEU A 65 -28.46 17.61 -7.41
N PRO A 66 -28.48 18.69 -8.21
CA PRO A 66 -27.82 18.69 -9.51
C PRO A 66 -26.31 18.40 -9.35
N PRO A 67 -25.71 17.52 -10.19
CA PRO A 67 -24.31 17.11 -10.07
C PRO A 67 -23.31 18.27 -10.10
N GLU A 68 -23.63 19.38 -10.78
CA GLU A 68 -22.77 20.57 -10.86
C GLU A 68 -22.65 21.30 -9.53
N ARG A 69 -23.62 21.12 -8.61
CA ARG A 69 -23.58 21.73 -7.28
C ARG A 69 -22.82 20.89 -6.27
N VAL A 70 -22.51 19.63 -6.58
CA VAL A 70 -21.69 18.79 -5.70
C VAL A 70 -20.29 19.42 -5.58
N PRO A 71 -19.74 19.57 -4.36
CA PRO A 71 -18.45 20.21 -4.14
C PRO A 71 -17.29 19.24 -4.46
N TRP A 72 -17.12 18.91 -5.74
CA TRP A 72 -16.15 17.92 -6.24
C TRP A 72 -14.72 18.19 -5.79
N ALA A 73 -14.29 19.45 -5.80
CA ALA A 73 -12.94 19.82 -5.36
C ALA A 73 -12.73 19.50 -3.87
N ALA A 74 -13.69 19.84 -3.01
CA ALA A 74 -13.61 19.55 -1.58
C ALA A 74 -13.59 18.04 -1.32
N LEU A 75 -14.48 17.27 -1.97
CA LEU A 75 -14.52 15.81 -1.82
C LEU A 75 -13.21 15.17 -2.26
N ARG A 76 -12.67 15.54 -3.43
CA ARG A 76 -11.39 15.01 -3.91
C ARG A 76 -10.23 15.36 -2.98
N THR A 77 -10.15 16.59 -2.49
CA THR A 77 -9.08 16.99 -1.56
C THR A 77 -9.18 16.24 -0.24
N LEU A 78 -10.37 16.11 0.35
CA LEU A 78 -10.54 15.40 1.62
C LEU A 78 -10.24 13.90 1.50
N LEU A 79 -10.71 13.27 0.41
CA LEU A 79 -10.42 11.85 0.15
C LEU A 79 -8.95 11.62 -0.14
N SER A 80 -8.33 12.46 -0.99
CA SER A 80 -6.92 12.31 -1.40
C SER A 80 -5.93 12.70 -0.32
N GLN A 81 -6.13 13.79 0.42
CA GLN A 81 -5.12 14.30 1.35
C GLN A 81 -5.35 13.83 2.78
N CYS A 82 -6.61 13.74 3.22
CA CYS A 82 -6.91 13.50 4.64
C CYS A 82 -7.20 12.03 4.94
N ILE A 83 -8.02 11.36 4.12
CA ILE A 83 -8.51 10.01 4.43
C ILE A 83 -7.56 8.94 3.89
N TYR A 84 -7.39 8.89 2.57
CA TYR A 84 -6.59 7.83 1.94
C TYR A 84 -5.12 8.22 1.81
N GLY A 85 -4.80 9.43 1.33
CA GLY A 85 -3.40 9.85 1.17
C GLY A 85 -2.71 10.26 2.47
N GLY A 86 -3.45 10.46 3.57
CA GLY A 86 -2.82 10.62 4.90
C GLY A 86 -1.99 9.41 5.33
N LYS A 87 -2.18 8.26 4.67
CA LYS A 87 -1.41 7.02 4.89
C LYS A 87 -0.30 6.80 3.85
N VAL A 88 -0.26 7.63 2.82
CA VAL A 88 0.64 7.48 1.67
C VAL A 88 1.77 8.48 1.78
N ASP A 89 2.98 7.96 1.85
CA ASP A 89 4.23 8.73 1.99
C ASP A 89 5.02 8.85 0.67
N ASN A 90 4.64 8.08 -0.35
CA ASN A 90 5.25 8.16 -1.67
C ASN A 90 4.46 9.08 -2.60
N GLN A 91 5.13 10.06 -3.18
CA GLN A 91 4.51 11.06 -4.06
C GLN A 91 3.86 10.44 -5.31
N PHE A 92 4.43 9.35 -5.85
CA PHE A 92 3.86 8.68 -7.02
C PHE A 92 2.56 7.94 -6.68
N ASP A 93 2.51 7.29 -5.52
CA ASP A 93 1.30 6.65 -5.00
C ASP A 93 0.23 7.69 -4.64
N GLN A 94 0.63 8.86 -4.12
CA GLN A 94 -0.27 9.97 -3.86
C GLN A 94 -0.93 10.47 -5.16
N ARG A 95 -0.12 10.68 -6.21
CA ARG A 95 -0.61 11.06 -7.55
C ARG A 95 -1.57 10.01 -8.13
N LEU A 96 -1.34 8.73 -7.85
CA LEU A 96 -2.22 7.64 -8.30
C LEU A 96 -3.60 7.73 -7.64
N ILE A 97 -3.66 7.95 -6.33
CA ILE A 97 -4.91 8.21 -5.59
C ILE A 97 -5.66 9.39 -6.19
N GLU A 98 -4.95 10.51 -6.39
CA GLU A 98 -5.53 11.73 -6.96
C GLU A 98 -6.08 11.50 -8.37
N THR A 99 -5.41 10.68 -9.18
CA THR A 99 -5.85 10.35 -10.54
C THR A 99 -7.16 9.55 -10.54
N PHE A 100 -7.27 8.53 -9.68
CA PHE A 100 -8.52 7.78 -9.54
C PHE A 100 -9.67 8.66 -9.05
N LEU A 101 -9.42 9.53 -8.07
CA LEU A 101 -10.43 10.46 -7.56
C LEU A 101 -10.81 11.52 -8.60
N ALA A 102 -9.86 12.02 -9.38
CA ALA A 102 -10.14 12.97 -10.45
C ALA A 102 -11.00 12.37 -11.57
N HIS A 103 -10.82 11.08 -11.86
CA HIS A 103 -11.65 10.34 -12.82
C HIS A 103 -13.06 10.07 -12.26
N LEU A 104 -13.17 9.52 -11.05
CA LEU A 104 -14.44 9.05 -10.49
C LEU A 104 -15.32 10.16 -9.89
N PHE A 105 -14.72 11.15 -9.21
CA PHE A 105 -15.44 12.23 -8.52
C PHE A 105 -15.49 13.49 -9.40
N THR A 106 -16.23 13.39 -10.49
CA THR A 106 -16.51 14.47 -11.45
C THR A 106 -18.00 14.51 -11.79
N TYR A 107 -18.51 15.62 -12.32
CA TYR A 107 -19.92 15.71 -12.73
C TYR A 107 -20.27 14.69 -13.82
N SER A 108 -19.33 14.38 -14.73
CA SER A 108 -19.55 13.37 -15.79
C SER A 108 -19.78 11.96 -15.27
N SER A 109 -19.44 11.66 -14.01
CA SER A 109 -19.76 10.36 -13.42
C SER A 109 -21.26 10.17 -13.17
N PHE A 110 -22.08 11.20 -13.45
CA PHE A 110 -23.55 11.20 -13.42
C PHE A 110 -24.20 10.97 -14.79
N GLU A 111 -23.41 10.91 -15.87
CA GLU A 111 -23.90 10.64 -17.22
C GLU A 111 -24.28 9.15 -17.41
N HIS A 112 -25.26 8.88 -18.29
CA HIS A 112 -25.56 7.52 -18.75
C HIS A 112 -24.35 7.03 -19.59
N ASP A 113 -23.85 5.83 -19.32
CA ASP A 113 -22.62 5.26 -19.93
C ASP A 113 -21.26 5.81 -19.46
N PHE A 114 -21.19 6.46 -18.30
CA PHE A 114 -19.89 6.85 -17.74
C PHE A 114 -18.97 5.62 -17.53
N PRO A 115 -17.77 5.55 -18.15
CA PRO A 115 -16.87 4.42 -18.02
C PRO A 115 -16.11 4.49 -16.70
N LEU A 116 -16.39 3.53 -15.81
CA LEU A 116 -15.55 3.27 -14.63
C LEU A 116 -14.15 2.84 -15.05
N ILE A 117 -14.09 1.97 -16.07
CA ILE A 117 -12.86 1.53 -16.74
C ILE A 117 -13.14 1.47 -18.24
N ALA A 118 -12.26 2.07 -19.04
CA ALA A 118 -12.35 2.00 -20.50
C ALA A 118 -11.37 0.96 -21.06
N ASN A 119 -11.74 0.33 -22.19
CA ASN A 119 -10.91 -0.60 -22.96
C ASN A 119 -10.31 -1.75 -22.11
N VAL A 120 -11.17 -2.41 -21.34
CA VAL A 120 -10.81 -3.57 -20.51
C VAL A 120 -10.14 -4.63 -21.38
N ASP A 121 -9.04 -5.18 -20.88
CA ASP A 121 -8.18 -6.16 -21.57
C ASP A 121 -7.60 -5.69 -22.92
N GLY A 122 -7.57 -4.37 -23.17
CA GLY A 122 -7.10 -3.79 -24.43
C GLY A 122 -8.09 -3.95 -25.59
N ILE A 123 -9.31 -4.38 -25.30
CA ILE A 123 -10.38 -4.53 -26.29
C ILE A 123 -11.10 -3.19 -26.42
N SER A 124 -10.98 -2.56 -27.59
CA SER A 124 -11.61 -1.25 -27.83
C SER A 124 -13.13 -1.35 -27.72
N GLY A 125 -13.73 -0.46 -26.92
CA GLY A 125 -15.18 -0.43 -26.69
C GLY A 125 -15.68 -1.41 -25.63
N HIS A 126 -14.83 -2.27 -25.07
CA HIS A 126 -15.17 -3.09 -23.92
C HIS A 126 -14.98 -2.26 -22.64
N ASN A 127 -16.03 -1.55 -22.24
CA ASN A 127 -16.02 -0.66 -21.08
C ASN A 127 -16.87 -1.23 -19.95
N ILE A 128 -16.44 -0.98 -18.71
CA ILE A 128 -17.26 -1.19 -17.53
C ILE A 128 -17.88 0.14 -17.18
N VAL A 129 -19.20 0.24 -17.32
CA VAL A 129 -19.95 1.47 -17.11
C VAL A 129 -20.64 1.48 -15.75
N VAL A 130 -20.93 2.67 -15.25
CA VAL A 130 -21.70 2.84 -14.02
C VAL A 130 -23.14 2.30 -14.21
N PRO A 131 -23.75 1.69 -13.18
CA PRO A 131 -25.16 1.32 -13.22
C PRO A 131 -26.10 2.54 -13.29
N ASP A 132 -27.10 2.50 -14.17
CA ASP A 132 -28.09 3.58 -14.34
C ASP A 132 -29.08 3.74 -13.19
N GLY A 133 -29.18 2.73 -12.32
CA GLY A 133 -30.15 2.70 -11.23
C GLY A 133 -29.86 3.70 -10.11
N SER A 134 -30.92 4.32 -9.59
CA SER A 134 -30.84 5.24 -8.45
C SER A 134 -31.12 4.58 -7.10
N SER A 135 -31.47 3.30 -7.10
CA SER A 135 -31.74 2.53 -5.88
C SER A 135 -30.54 1.66 -5.50
N ILE A 136 -30.43 1.30 -4.21
CA ILE A 136 -29.38 0.38 -3.75
C ILE A 136 -29.61 -1.01 -4.37
N GLU A 137 -30.88 -1.40 -4.54
CA GLU A 137 -31.27 -2.66 -5.14
C GLU A 137 -30.75 -2.77 -6.58
N ASP A 138 -30.84 -1.71 -7.37
CA ASP A 138 -30.29 -1.67 -8.73
C ASP A 138 -28.76 -1.83 -8.71
N LEU A 139 -28.07 -1.10 -7.83
CA LEU A 139 -26.60 -1.23 -7.68
C LEU A 139 -26.20 -2.65 -7.30
N LEU A 140 -26.93 -3.28 -6.38
CA LEU A 140 -26.67 -4.65 -5.96
C LEU A 140 -26.92 -5.65 -7.08
N SER A 141 -27.97 -5.44 -7.88
CA SER A 141 -28.23 -6.29 -9.05
C SER A 141 -27.11 -6.20 -10.08
N TRP A 142 -26.61 -4.99 -10.34
CA TRP A 142 -25.45 -4.77 -11.22
C TRP A 142 -24.19 -5.46 -10.68
N ILE A 143 -23.91 -5.37 -9.38
CA ILE A 143 -22.74 -6.04 -8.76
C ILE A 143 -22.84 -7.55 -8.87
N ASN A 144 -24.03 -8.12 -8.66
CA ASN A 144 -24.23 -9.57 -8.78
C ASN A 144 -24.14 -10.05 -10.24
N ALA A 145 -24.27 -9.15 -11.22
CA ALA A 145 -24.08 -9.46 -12.63
C ALA A 145 -22.60 -9.37 -13.07
N LEU A 146 -21.69 -8.91 -12.21
CA LEU A 146 -20.26 -8.86 -12.53
C LEU A 146 -19.67 -10.28 -12.63
N PRO A 147 -18.69 -10.49 -13.52
CA PRO A 147 -18.00 -11.77 -13.63
C PRO A 147 -17.21 -12.11 -12.36
N ASP A 148 -17.18 -13.40 -12.03
CA ASP A 148 -16.39 -13.93 -10.90
C ASP A 148 -14.87 -13.77 -11.13
N THR A 149 -14.44 -13.78 -12.39
CA THR A 149 -13.04 -13.59 -12.78
C THR A 149 -12.83 -12.15 -13.23
N GLN A 150 -12.14 -11.37 -12.41
CA GLN A 150 -11.72 -10.00 -12.72
C GLN A 150 -10.24 -9.98 -13.11
N THR A 151 -9.91 -9.23 -14.15
CA THR A 151 -8.53 -9.12 -14.65
C THR A 151 -7.86 -7.86 -14.10
N PRO A 152 -6.51 -7.80 -14.01
CA PRO A 152 -5.80 -6.60 -13.55
C PRO A 152 -6.12 -5.33 -14.36
N SER A 153 -6.61 -5.47 -15.60
CA SER A 153 -7.05 -4.34 -16.43
C SER A 153 -8.18 -3.53 -15.78
N TRP A 154 -8.98 -4.14 -14.90
CA TRP A 154 -9.99 -3.44 -14.12
C TRP A 154 -9.40 -2.40 -13.17
N LEU A 155 -8.16 -2.60 -12.77
CA LEU A 155 -7.44 -1.72 -11.87
C LEU A 155 -6.59 -0.71 -12.62
N GLY A 156 -6.66 -0.68 -13.96
CA GLY A 156 -5.73 0.06 -14.82
C GLY A 156 -4.33 -0.57 -14.87
N LEU A 157 -4.20 -1.86 -14.53
CA LEU A 157 -2.94 -2.59 -14.64
C LEU A 157 -2.89 -3.43 -15.92
N PRO A 158 -1.72 -3.61 -16.54
CA PRO A 158 -1.58 -4.53 -17.65
C PRO A 158 -1.81 -5.98 -17.21
N ASN A 159 -2.40 -6.82 -18.07
CA ASN A 159 -2.73 -8.22 -17.75
C ASN A 159 -1.50 -9.10 -17.45
N ASN A 160 -0.29 -8.65 -17.79
CA ASN A 160 0.94 -9.32 -17.37
C ASN A 160 1.20 -9.21 -15.84
N ALA A 161 0.54 -8.29 -15.14
CA ALA A 161 0.66 -8.12 -13.69
C ALA A 161 0.20 -9.38 -12.93
N GLU A 162 -0.83 -10.08 -13.42
CA GLU A 162 -1.28 -11.36 -12.83
C GLU A 162 -0.15 -12.41 -12.90
N LYS A 163 0.62 -12.44 -13.99
CA LYS A 163 1.73 -13.40 -14.15
C LYS A 163 2.87 -13.11 -13.18
N VAL A 164 3.20 -11.83 -12.98
CA VAL A 164 4.23 -11.40 -12.02
C VAL A 164 3.80 -11.74 -10.59
N LEU A 165 2.51 -11.54 -10.30
CA LEU A 165 1.91 -11.93 -9.04
C LEU A 165 2.02 -13.44 -8.84
N LEU A 166 1.58 -14.25 -9.81
CA LEU A 166 1.65 -15.72 -9.74
C LEU A 166 3.09 -16.24 -9.56
N HIS A 167 4.07 -15.60 -10.20
CA HIS A 167 5.48 -15.96 -10.04
C HIS A 167 5.99 -15.69 -8.61
N HIS A 168 5.64 -14.53 -8.02
CA HIS A 168 5.95 -14.24 -6.62
C HIS A 168 5.13 -15.11 -5.63
N MET A 169 3.89 -15.46 -5.99
CA MET A 169 2.98 -16.27 -5.19
C MET A 169 3.38 -17.74 -5.10
N GLY A 170 4.08 -18.28 -6.11
CA GLY A 170 4.64 -19.64 -6.06
C GLY A 170 5.59 -19.85 -4.86
N THR A 171 6.10 -18.77 -4.27
CA THR A 171 6.99 -18.81 -3.10
C THR A 171 6.27 -18.52 -1.78
N LEU A 172 5.06 -17.93 -1.79
CA LEU A 172 4.37 -17.43 -0.58
C LEU A 172 2.87 -17.74 -0.62
N LEU A 173 2.52 -19.02 -0.42
CA LEU A 173 1.14 -19.52 -0.33
C LEU A 173 0.32 -18.94 0.84
N SER A 174 0.92 -18.21 1.79
CA SER A 174 0.23 -17.70 2.98
C SER A 174 -0.60 -16.43 2.77
N TYR A 175 -0.38 -15.66 1.70
CA TYR A 175 -0.98 -14.31 1.57
C TYR A 175 -2.22 -14.24 0.66
N PHE A 176 -2.57 -15.32 -0.05
CA PHE A 176 -3.71 -15.32 -0.96
C PHE A 176 -5.08 -15.32 -0.25
N TYR A 177 -5.14 -15.81 0.99
CA TYR A 177 -6.41 -15.90 1.73
C TYR A 177 -6.93 -14.59 2.34
N PHE A 178 -6.18 -13.49 2.26
CA PHE A 178 -6.52 -12.30 3.06
C PHE A 178 -7.21 -11.16 2.29
N ILE A 179 -7.14 -11.12 0.95
CA ILE A 179 -7.72 -10.00 0.16
C ILE A 179 -8.71 -10.55 -0.88
N PRO A 180 -10.03 -10.47 -0.60
CA PRO A 180 -11.11 -10.84 -1.53
C PRO A 180 -11.12 -10.04 -2.85
N PRO A 181 -11.81 -10.50 -3.91
CA PRO A 181 -11.95 -9.75 -5.17
C PRO A 181 -12.80 -8.48 -5.01
N LEU A 182 -12.69 -7.52 -5.95
CA LEU A 182 -13.43 -6.25 -5.94
C LEU A 182 -14.95 -6.44 -5.84
N SER A 183 -15.51 -7.43 -6.54
CA SER A 183 -16.94 -7.76 -6.43
C SER A 183 -17.37 -8.11 -5.00
N TRP A 184 -16.51 -8.81 -4.24
CA TRP A 184 -16.78 -9.15 -2.84
C TRP A 184 -16.77 -7.90 -1.96
N TYR A 185 -15.78 -7.02 -2.15
CA TYR A 185 -15.70 -5.76 -1.41
C TYR A 185 -16.90 -4.86 -1.70
N LEU A 186 -17.27 -4.70 -2.97
CA LEU A 186 -18.44 -3.94 -3.38
C LEU A 186 -19.71 -4.48 -2.73
N LYS A 187 -19.92 -5.80 -2.80
CA LYS A 187 -21.07 -6.46 -2.20
C LYS A 187 -21.10 -6.24 -0.69
N LYS A 188 -20.01 -6.51 0.03
CA LYS A 188 -19.90 -6.33 1.48
C LYS A 188 -20.12 -4.87 1.89
N MET A 189 -19.56 -3.92 1.16
CA MET A 189 -19.65 -2.49 1.52
C MET A 189 -21.04 -1.92 1.26
N LEU A 190 -21.72 -2.34 0.19
CA LEU A 190 -23.07 -1.88 -0.11
C LEU A 190 -24.15 -2.60 0.69
N THR A 191 -23.97 -3.88 1.01
CA THR A 191 -24.89 -4.57 1.92
C THR A 191 -24.62 -4.17 3.36
N GLU A 192 -23.43 -4.36 3.90
CA GLU A 192 -23.17 -4.13 5.32
C GLU A 192 -22.94 -2.65 5.66
N GLY A 193 -22.23 -1.89 4.83
CA GLY A 193 -21.93 -0.49 5.10
C GLY A 193 -23.15 0.43 5.05
N LEU A 194 -24.08 0.18 4.13
CA LEU A 194 -25.33 0.96 4.02
C LEU A 194 -26.44 0.44 4.93
N LEU A 195 -26.56 -0.88 5.17
CA LEU A 195 -27.56 -1.42 6.12
C LEU A 195 -27.19 -1.13 7.59
N LYS A 196 -25.92 -1.18 7.98
CA LYS A 196 -25.47 -0.84 9.36
C LYS A 196 -25.48 0.67 9.64
N LYS A 197 -25.63 1.52 8.62
CA LYS A 197 -25.75 2.98 8.81
C LYS A 197 -27.00 3.40 9.59
N LYS A 198 -28.00 2.52 9.73
CA LYS A 198 -29.19 2.76 10.56
C LYS A 198 -28.92 2.84 12.07
N GLU A 199 -27.77 2.37 12.56
CA GLU A 199 -27.50 2.29 14.01
C GLU A 199 -26.31 3.13 14.53
N PHE A 200 -25.52 3.79 13.65
CA PHE A 200 -24.20 4.27 14.09
C PHE A 200 -23.79 5.67 13.59
N SER A 201 -24.76 6.52 13.25
CA SER A 201 -24.53 7.93 12.94
C SER A 201 -24.77 8.80 14.18
N SER A 202 -23.69 9.22 14.86
CA SER A 202 -23.60 10.59 15.41
C SER A 202 -22.28 10.94 16.09
N VAL A 203 -21.48 10.00 16.60
CA VAL A 203 -20.44 10.39 17.58
C VAL A 203 -19.03 10.56 17.00
N LEU A 204 -18.60 9.69 16.08
CA LEU A 204 -17.19 9.65 15.64
C LEU A 204 -16.85 10.74 14.61
N GLY A 205 -17.71 10.98 13.63
CA GLY A 205 -17.52 12.03 12.63
C GLY A 205 -17.52 13.44 13.22
N GLN A 206 -18.38 13.70 14.22
CA GLN A 206 -18.40 14.97 14.95
C GLN A 206 -17.12 15.16 15.80
N LYS A 207 -16.56 14.07 16.34
CA LYS A 207 -15.34 14.10 17.14
C LYS A 207 -14.10 14.40 16.30
N VAL A 208 -13.95 13.75 15.14
CA VAL A 208 -12.82 14.01 14.23
C VAL A 208 -12.85 15.45 13.69
N ILE A 209 -14.04 15.99 13.39
CA ILE A 209 -14.19 17.39 12.96
C ILE A 209 -13.92 18.36 14.12
N SER A 210 -14.36 18.03 15.35
CA SER A 210 -14.04 18.82 16.54
C SER A 210 -12.55 18.83 16.84
N ASP A 211 -11.86 17.71 16.63
CA ASP A 211 -10.42 17.59 16.88
C ASP A 211 -9.59 18.30 15.78
N LEU A 212 -10.06 18.30 14.52
CA LEU A 212 -9.47 19.12 13.44
C LEU A 212 -9.65 20.62 13.68
N LEU A 213 -10.82 21.06 14.15
CA LEU A 213 -11.07 22.46 14.52
C LEU A 213 -10.24 22.90 15.74
N LYS A 214 -10.01 22.00 16.70
CA LYS A 214 -9.13 22.24 17.85
C LYS A 214 -7.64 22.27 17.46
N MET A 215 -7.21 21.44 16.52
CA MET A 215 -5.85 21.50 15.97
C MET A 215 -5.59 22.81 15.21
N GLN A 216 -6.60 23.36 14.54
CA GLN A 216 -6.49 24.67 13.89
C GLN A 216 -6.38 25.82 14.89
N ALA A 217 -6.92 25.66 16.11
CA ALA A 217 -6.77 26.62 17.21
C ALA A 217 -5.47 26.42 18.01
N ALA A 218 -4.88 25.21 17.98
CA ALA A 218 -3.64 24.89 18.69
C ALA A 218 -2.37 25.35 17.96
N GLN A 219 -2.51 26.06 16.83
CA GLN A 219 -1.37 26.61 16.08
C GLN A 219 -0.90 27.98 16.62
N GLU A 220 -1.53 28.49 17.68
CA GLU A 220 -1.15 29.77 18.34
C GLU A 220 -0.40 29.60 19.67
N ASP A 221 -0.27 28.38 20.23
CA ASP A 221 0.35 28.17 21.54
C ASP A 221 1.44 27.07 21.47
N ASP A 222 2.63 27.46 21.00
CA ASP A 222 3.85 26.66 21.16
C ASP A 222 4.45 26.84 22.58
N ASP A 223 5.24 25.84 22.97
CA ASP A 223 6.23 25.78 24.06
C ASP A 223 5.77 25.43 25.49
N ALA A 224 6.10 24.19 25.93
CA ALA A 224 7.18 23.97 26.90
C ALA A 224 7.31 22.51 27.41
N SER A 225 8.56 22.03 27.32
CA SER A 225 9.29 21.16 28.26
C SER A 225 9.38 19.63 28.02
N LEU A 226 10.64 19.24 27.78
CA LEU A 226 11.25 17.91 27.91
C LEU A 226 11.41 17.50 29.38
N ALA A 227 11.46 16.17 29.64
CA ALA A 227 12.68 15.45 30.07
C ALA A 227 12.41 14.03 30.66
N THR A 228 13.07 13.01 30.06
CA THR A 228 13.90 11.91 30.67
C THR A 228 13.20 10.94 31.68
N THR A 229 13.32 9.60 31.68
CA THR A 229 14.53 8.74 31.71
C THR A 229 14.19 7.24 31.61
N MET A 230 15.21 6.45 31.28
CA MET A 230 15.37 5.02 30.95
C MET A 230 15.01 3.96 32.02
N SER A 231 14.72 2.71 31.58
CA SER A 231 15.54 1.47 31.81
C SER A 231 14.74 0.16 32.02
N ALA A 232 15.36 -0.96 31.58
CA ALA A 232 15.33 -2.35 32.11
C ALA A 232 14.61 -3.48 31.33
N GLN A 233 15.45 -4.26 30.63
CA GLN A 233 15.61 -5.75 30.61
C GLN A 233 14.38 -6.69 30.63
N ILE A 234 14.35 -7.61 29.64
CA ILE A 234 13.69 -8.92 29.72
C ILE A 234 14.68 -10.00 29.27
N GLY A 235 14.79 -11.07 30.07
CA GLY A 235 15.59 -12.27 29.80
C GLY A 235 14.85 -13.32 28.97
N VAL A 236 15.60 -14.23 28.36
CA VAL A 236 15.09 -15.43 27.67
C VAL A 236 15.92 -16.66 28.03
N SER A 237 15.20 -17.78 28.04
CA SER A 237 15.39 -19.08 28.68
C SER A 237 16.13 -20.15 27.84
N SER A 238 16.79 -21.07 28.56
CA SER A 238 16.90 -22.55 28.40
C SER A 238 16.95 -23.24 27.01
N ARG A 239 18.12 -23.88 26.74
CA ARG A 239 18.48 -25.27 26.30
C ARG A 239 17.41 -26.21 25.64
N PRO A 240 17.81 -27.17 24.77
CA PRO A 240 18.65 -28.31 25.18
C PRO A 240 19.75 -28.77 24.21
N SER A 241 20.74 -29.44 24.81
CA SER A 241 21.86 -30.16 24.20
C SER A 241 21.52 -31.62 23.95
N VAL A 242 21.89 -32.15 22.78
CA VAL A 242 21.94 -33.60 22.52
C VAL A 242 23.39 -34.00 22.24
N SER A 243 23.87 -34.94 23.02
CA SER A 243 25.19 -35.59 22.93
C SER A 243 25.12 -36.86 22.10
N VAL A 244 26.09 -37.08 21.21
CA VAL A 244 26.50 -38.42 20.77
C VAL A 244 28.02 -38.44 20.61
N ASP A 245 28.68 -39.29 21.39
CA ASP A 245 30.09 -39.65 21.31
C ASP A 245 30.36 -40.66 20.18
N ALA A 246 31.54 -40.59 19.55
CA ALA A 246 32.57 -41.66 19.56
C ALA A 246 33.48 -41.69 18.30
N SER A 247 34.76 -41.35 18.55
CA SER A 247 36.01 -41.91 18.02
C SER A 247 36.16 -42.36 16.56
N SER A 248 37.05 -41.68 15.82
CA SER A 248 38.20 -42.27 15.11
C SER A 248 39.11 -41.15 14.56
N GLY A 249 40.40 -41.41 14.39
CA GLY A 249 41.45 -40.44 14.01
C GLY A 249 41.37 -39.83 12.61
N LEU A 250 40.20 -39.31 12.25
CA LEU A 250 39.91 -38.56 11.04
C LEU A 250 39.15 -37.33 11.51
N ASP A 251 39.83 -36.17 11.48
CA ASP A 251 39.28 -34.82 11.66
C ASP A 251 37.93 -34.77 12.42
N ALA A 252 37.99 -34.67 13.75
CA ALA A 252 36.88 -34.84 14.70
C ALA A 252 35.76 -33.78 14.61
N ARG A 253 35.77 -32.97 13.55
CA ARG A 253 34.84 -31.88 13.31
C ARG A 253 33.51 -32.38 12.73
N PRO A 254 32.37 -31.83 13.19
CA PRO A 254 31.06 -32.13 12.62
C PRO A 254 31.01 -31.92 11.10
N ILE A 255 30.19 -32.71 10.39
CA ILE A 255 30.07 -32.66 8.92
C ILE A 255 29.70 -31.25 8.42
N TRP A 256 28.79 -30.56 9.13
CA TRP A 256 28.40 -29.19 8.78
C TRP A 256 29.57 -28.20 8.86
N MET A 257 30.51 -28.42 9.77
CA MET A 257 31.68 -27.55 9.99
C MET A 257 32.70 -27.75 8.87
N ARG A 258 32.95 -29.00 8.47
CA ARG A 258 33.77 -29.33 7.29
C ARG A 258 33.15 -28.78 6.00
N GLN A 259 31.84 -28.89 5.84
CA GLN A 259 31.13 -28.36 4.69
C GLN A 259 31.15 -26.82 4.64
N LEU A 260 31.02 -26.16 5.79
CA LEU A 260 31.17 -24.72 5.92
C LEU A 260 32.57 -24.28 5.50
N GLN A 261 33.62 -24.95 5.99
CA GLN A 261 35.01 -24.68 5.62
C GLN A 261 35.20 -24.75 4.10
N THR A 262 34.80 -25.87 3.47
CA THR A 262 34.92 -26.04 2.02
C THR A 262 34.15 -24.97 1.26
N THR A 263 32.96 -24.58 1.75
CA THR A 263 32.16 -23.52 1.12
C THR A 263 32.86 -22.17 1.22
N CYS A 264 33.34 -21.79 2.42
CA CYS A 264 34.07 -20.53 2.61
C CYS A 264 35.34 -20.46 1.77
N GLU A 265 36.09 -21.55 1.64
CA GLU A 265 37.28 -21.63 0.77
C GLU A 265 36.92 -21.41 -0.71
N VAL A 266 35.85 -22.04 -1.19
CA VAL A 266 35.34 -21.83 -2.56
C VAL A 266 34.94 -20.38 -2.78
N TRP A 267 34.16 -19.78 -1.87
CA TRP A 267 33.74 -18.38 -1.99
C TRP A 267 34.93 -17.41 -1.93
N LEU A 268 35.90 -17.65 -1.05
CA LEU A 268 37.11 -16.83 -0.94
C LEU A 268 37.96 -16.87 -2.23
N SER A 269 37.93 -17.98 -2.96
CA SER A 269 38.58 -18.16 -4.27
C SER A 269 37.86 -17.44 -5.42
N GLN A 270 36.54 -17.25 -5.32
CA GLN A 270 35.73 -16.58 -6.33
C GLN A 270 35.70 -15.06 -6.17
N ILE A 271 35.82 -14.58 -4.93
CA ILE A 271 35.81 -13.15 -4.61
C ILE A 271 37.19 -12.55 -4.94
N PRO A 272 37.27 -11.36 -5.57
CA PRO A 272 38.54 -10.69 -5.86
C PRO A 272 39.40 -10.50 -4.61
N VAL A 273 40.73 -10.61 -4.76
CA VAL A 273 41.69 -10.42 -3.64
C VAL A 273 41.78 -8.95 -3.22
N GLY A 274 41.44 -8.03 -4.13
CA GLY A 274 41.36 -6.60 -3.88
C GLY A 274 40.78 -5.89 -5.10
N LEU A 275 40.35 -4.64 -4.89
CA LEU A 275 40.00 -3.73 -5.99
C LEU A 275 41.13 -2.74 -6.20
N LYS A 276 41.28 -2.22 -7.43
CA LYS A 276 42.28 -1.19 -7.70
C LYS A 276 41.79 0.15 -7.14
N PRO A 277 42.48 0.76 -6.16
CA PRO A 277 42.09 2.07 -5.66
C PRO A 277 42.31 3.14 -6.74
N LEU A 278 41.44 4.15 -6.74
CA LEU A 278 41.55 5.31 -7.62
C LEU A 278 42.66 6.24 -7.10
N ARG A 279 43.49 6.80 -8.01
CA ARG A 279 44.65 7.62 -7.66
C ARG A 279 44.31 9.11 -7.56
N ARG A 280 44.44 9.66 -6.36
CA ARG A 280 44.26 11.09 -6.10
C ARG A 280 45.28 11.96 -6.85
N THR A 281 44.80 12.85 -7.70
CA THR A 281 45.58 13.94 -8.31
C THR A 281 44.84 15.27 -8.15
N LEU A 282 45.57 16.39 -8.21
CA LEU A 282 44.99 17.74 -8.08
C LEU A 282 43.95 18.05 -9.16
N GLU A 283 44.08 17.48 -10.36
CA GLU A 283 43.11 17.62 -11.45
C GLU A 283 41.89 16.73 -11.23
N ASN A 284 42.08 15.47 -10.83
CA ASN A 284 40.98 14.52 -10.63
C ASN A 284 40.08 14.90 -9.45
N ILE A 285 40.63 15.45 -8.36
CA ILE A 285 39.83 15.82 -7.18
C ILE A 285 38.92 17.03 -7.46
N ARG A 286 39.22 17.82 -8.50
CA ARG A 286 38.34 18.92 -8.94
C ARG A 286 37.08 18.40 -9.64
N ASP A 287 37.10 17.18 -10.16
CA ASP A 287 35.92 16.55 -10.77
C ASP A 287 35.00 15.93 -9.68
N PRO A 288 33.75 16.39 -9.55
CA PRO A 288 32.79 15.84 -8.59
C PRO A 288 32.42 14.37 -8.87
N LEU A 289 32.43 13.92 -10.13
CA LEU A 289 32.17 12.52 -10.46
C LEU A 289 33.33 11.64 -10.02
N TYR A 290 34.57 12.07 -10.25
CA TYR A 290 35.75 11.37 -9.78
C TYR A 290 35.72 11.15 -8.26
N ARG A 291 35.35 12.19 -7.50
CA ARG A 291 35.17 12.10 -6.05
C ARG A 291 34.09 11.08 -5.65
N CYS A 292 32.98 11.02 -6.40
CA CYS A 292 31.93 10.03 -6.19
C CYS A 292 32.47 8.62 -6.42
N PHE A 293 33.09 8.35 -7.57
CA PHE A 293 33.68 7.06 -7.89
C PHE A 293 34.75 6.64 -6.88
N GLU A 294 35.60 7.56 -6.46
CA GLU A 294 36.60 7.31 -5.43
C GLU A 294 35.95 6.88 -4.11
N ARG A 295 34.88 7.55 -3.68
CA ARG A 295 34.12 7.16 -2.49
C ARG A 295 33.55 5.75 -2.64
N GLU A 296 32.87 5.47 -3.76
CA GLU A 296 32.27 4.14 -3.99
C GLU A 296 33.30 3.02 -4.07
N VAL A 297 34.45 3.25 -4.73
CA VAL A 297 35.55 2.29 -4.80
C VAL A 297 36.14 2.05 -3.41
N ASN A 298 36.30 3.07 -2.59
CA ASN A 298 36.78 2.92 -1.21
C ASN A 298 35.77 2.19 -0.32
N THR A 299 34.48 2.49 -0.44
CA THR A 299 33.41 1.76 0.26
C THR A 299 33.41 0.28 -0.15
N GLY A 300 33.51 -0.01 -1.45
CA GLY A 300 33.61 -1.36 -1.97
C GLY A 300 34.87 -2.09 -1.50
N LEU A 301 36.01 -1.42 -1.41
CA LEU A 301 37.25 -1.96 -0.86
C LEU A 301 37.10 -2.34 0.62
N ASN A 302 36.50 -1.47 1.42
CA ASN A 302 36.28 -1.74 2.84
C ASN A 302 35.35 -2.93 3.05
N LEU A 303 34.22 -2.98 2.32
CA LEU A 303 33.28 -4.10 2.37
C LEU A 303 33.94 -5.40 1.90
N LEU A 304 34.74 -5.35 0.83
CA LEU A 304 35.47 -6.51 0.33
C LEU A 304 36.45 -7.06 1.37
N ASN A 305 37.21 -6.18 2.03
CA ASN A 305 38.15 -6.58 3.08
C ASN A 305 37.44 -7.20 4.29
N GLU A 306 36.29 -6.63 4.68
CA GLU A 306 35.45 -7.16 5.76
C GLU A 306 34.93 -8.56 5.41
N VAL A 307 34.29 -8.73 4.25
CA VAL A 307 33.79 -10.05 3.79
C VAL A 307 34.91 -11.09 3.71
N ARG A 308 36.09 -10.72 3.19
CA ARG A 308 37.23 -11.64 3.10
C ARG A 308 37.79 -12.02 4.45
N ARG A 309 37.87 -11.08 5.40
CA ARG A 309 38.29 -11.35 6.77
C ARG A 309 37.30 -12.29 7.45
N ASP A 310 36.00 -12.01 7.35
CA ASP A 310 34.96 -12.81 7.98
C ASP A 310 34.94 -14.25 7.42
N LEU A 311 35.17 -14.42 6.10
CA LEU A 311 35.35 -15.73 5.49
C LEU A 311 36.61 -16.45 5.98
N ALA A 312 37.72 -15.72 6.15
CA ALA A 312 38.97 -16.30 6.67
C ALA A 312 38.83 -16.70 8.16
N ASP A 313 38.16 -15.89 8.97
CA ASP A 313 37.86 -16.18 10.37
C ASP A 313 36.94 -17.40 10.47
N ALA A 314 35.92 -17.50 9.60
CA ALA A 314 35.06 -18.68 9.52
C ALA A 314 35.82 -19.96 9.18
N ILE A 315 36.81 -19.90 8.29
CA ILE A 315 37.69 -21.03 7.94
C ILE A 315 38.61 -21.42 9.11
N GLN A 316 39.08 -20.45 9.91
CA GLN A 316 39.95 -20.72 11.06
C GLN A 316 39.19 -21.33 12.25
N VAL A 317 37.93 -20.96 12.42
CA VAL A 317 37.07 -21.43 13.52
C VAL A 317 36.39 -22.76 13.16
N SER A 318 36.12 -23.00 11.87
CA SER A 318 35.69 -24.29 11.36
C SER A 318 36.81 -25.28 11.43
#